data_AF-A0A944J042-F1
#
_entry.id   AF-A0A944J042-F1
#
_cell.length_a   1.000
_cell.length_b   1.000
_cell.length_c   1.000
_cell.angle_alpha   90.00
_cell.angle_beta   90.00
_cell.angle_gamma   90.00
#
_symmetry.space_group_name_H-M   'P 1'
#
loop_
_entity.id
_entity.type
_entity.pdbx_description
1 polymer ?
#
loop_
_entity_poly.entity_id
_entity_poly.type
_entity_poly.pdbx_seq_one_letter_code
_entity_poly.pdbx_strand_id
1 'polypeptide(L)'
;MGMTLFSFLEREIDKAAADARSPLLITTPLAGGPVCLTPWAARDLIRQPLEEATVAVWREVVGAAQKEAEGPGRWKLLALWLALPRLRGPVAFAVRRFFLDAADAESEAAAAFLDALAAADPEDPRLGSALADTTCRRLWAYGARTLREVPVVDVAAIAAARTAGLPTEEDLPDETGWNLYIAPPDRKDGLSASLRFTLSSAAVEEVRLTALADRMGLRDTVFRARRPGEGPPIGTLSLRPVGARR
;
A
#
# COMPACT_ATOMS: atom_id res chain seq x y z
N MET A 1 -13.78 22.83 4.19
CA MET A 1 -13.83 21.36 4.33
C MET A 1 -14.37 20.81 3.02
N GLY A 2 -13.55 20.08 2.26
CA GLY A 2 -13.99 19.51 0.98
C GLY A 2 -15.08 18.45 1.18
N MET A 3 -16.00 18.33 0.22
CA MET A 3 -17.02 17.28 0.22
C MET A 3 -16.35 15.94 -0.06
N THR A 4 -16.56 14.94 0.79
CA THR A 4 -16.00 13.60 0.58
C THR A 4 -16.78 12.83 -0.47
N LEU A 5 -16.18 11.78 -1.05
CA LEU A 5 -16.80 10.94 -2.07
C LEU A 5 -18.05 10.26 -1.52
N PHE A 6 -18.00 9.76 -0.28
CA PHE A 6 -19.15 9.13 0.36
C PHE A 6 -20.29 10.12 0.59
N SER A 7 -19.99 11.36 0.99
CA SER A 7 -21.01 12.41 1.13
C SER A 7 -21.59 12.86 -0.22
N PHE A 8 -20.76 12.92 -1.26
CA PHE A 8 -21.23 13.20 -2.62
C PHE A 8 -22.20 12.12 -3.10
N LEU A 9 -21.83 10.84 -2.91
CA LEU A 9 -22.62 9.70 -3.33
C LEU A 9 -23.99 9.65 -2.62
N GLU A 10 -24.05 9.95 -1.32
CA GLU A 10 -25.32 10.07 -0.61
C GLU A 10 -26.20 11.16 -1.21
N ARG A 11 -25.64 12.35 -1.45
CA ARG A 11 -26.40 13.45 -2.05
C ARG A 11 -26.91 13.12 -3.45
N GLU A 12 -26.12 12.44 -4.28
CA GLU A 12 -26.53 12.07 -5.64
C GLU A 12 -27.63 11.01 -5.64
N ILE A 13 -27.55 10.00 -4.77
CA ILE A 13 -28.63 9.02 -4.63
C ILE A 13 -29.89 9.64 -4.03
N ASP A 14 -29.76 10.59 -3.10
CA ASP A 14 -30.90 11.30 -2.52
C ASP A 14 -31.64 12.12 -3.59
N LYS A 15 -30.89 12.83 -4.45
CA LYS A 15 -31.47 13.51 -5.63
C LYS A 15 -32.12 12.53 -6.59
N ALA A 16 -31.46 11.42 -6.89
CA ALA A 16 -31.99 10.41 -7.79
C ALA A 16 -33.23 9.72 -7.24
N ALA A 17 -33.33 9.53 -5.92
CA ALA A 17 -34.49 8.90 -5.27
C ALA A 17 -35.67 9.88 -5.10
N ALA A 18 -35.42 11.18 -5.05
CA ALA A 18 -36.46 12.21 -4.98
C ALA A 18 -37.19 12.43 -6.32
N ASP A 19 -36.60 11.99 -7.44
CA ASP A 19 -37.27 12.02 -8.74
C ASP A 19 -38.31 10.90 -8.83
N ALA A 20 -39.59 11.25 -8.93
CA ALA A 20 -40.69 10.28 -9.04
C ALA A 20 -40.62 9.41 -10.31
N ARG A 21 -39.80 9.77 -11.29
CA ARG A 21 -39.52 8.99 -12.51
C ARG A 21 -38.26 8.13 -12.38
N SER A 22 -37.68 8.03 -11.19
CA SER A 22 -36.39 7.40 -11.01
C SER A 22 -36.41 5.91 -11.36
N PRO A 23 -35.48 5.45 -12.21
CA PRO A 23 -35.40 4.06 -12.65
C PRO A 23 -34.76 3.12 -11.62
N LEU A 24 -34.50 3.58 -10.39
CA LEU A 24 -33.79 2.82 -9.34
C LEU A 24 -34.74 2.01 -8.43
N LEU A 25 -35.85 1.51 -9.01
CA LEU A 25 -36.72 0.57 -8.31
C LEU A 25 -36.08 -0.81 -8.32
N ILE A 26 -35.93 -1.40 -7.14
CA ILE A 26 -35.37 -2.74 -6.97
C ILE A 26 -36.54 -3.71 -6.88
N THR A 27 -36.70 -4.60 -7.86
CA THR A 27 -37.76 -5.60 -7.87
C THR A 27 -37.22 -6.91 -7.32
N THR A 28 -37.53 -7.24 -6.07
CA THR A 28 -37.03 -8.44 -5.40
C THR A 28 -38.15 -9.45 -5.14
N PRO A 29 -37.91 -10.76 -5.24
CA PRO A 29 -38.88 -11.76 -4.79
C PRO A 29 -38.89 -11.80 -3.25
N LEU A 30 -39.90 -11.17 -2.63
CA LEU A 30 -40.11 -11.14 -1.18
C LEU A 30 -41.50 -11.69 -0.85
N ALA A 31 -41.61 -12.47 0.23
CA ALA A 31 -42.89 -12.97 0.75
C ALA A 31 -43.79 -13.65 -0.32
N GLY A 32 -43.20 -14.36 -1.29
CA GLY A 32 -43.94 -15.09 -2.32
C GLY A 32 -44.31 -14.29 -3.57
N GLY A 33 -43.82 -13.06 -3.75
CA GLY A 33 -44.08 -12.27 -4.97
C GLY A 33 -43.03 -11.17 -5.25
N PRO A 34 -43.05 -10.58 -6.45
CA PRO A 34 -42.19 -9.45 -6.77
C PRO A 34 -42.63 -8.20 -5.99
N VAL A 35 -41.73 -7.66 -5.18
CA VAL A 35 -41.92 -6.40 -4.45
C VAL A 35 -40.99 -5.35 -5.02
N CYS A 36 -41.54 -4.18 -5.38
CA CYS A 36 -40.75 -3.03 -5.79
C CYS A 36 -40.35 -2.21 -4.56
N LEU A 37 -39.04 -2.07 -4.34
CA LEU A 37 -38.45 -1.30 -3.27
C LEU A 37 -37.82 -0.02 -3.82
N THR A 38 -37.98 1.07 -3.07
CA THR A 38 -37.18 2.28 -3.27
C THR A 38 -35.75 2.05 -2.74
N PRO A 39 -34.75 2.82 -3.18
CA PRO A 39 -33.39 2.74 -2.63
C PRO A 39 -33.35 2.81 -1.10
N TRP A 40 -34.14 3.71 -0.51
CA TRP A 40 -34.24 3.86 0.95
C TRP A 40 -34.84 2.64 1.63
N ALA A 41 -35.96 2.10 1.10
CA ALA A 41 -36.56 0.89 1.64
C ALA A 41 -35.59 -0.30 1.59
N ALA A 42 -34.83 -0.43 0.49
CA ALA A 42 -33.79 -1.45 0.38
C ALA A 42 -32.65 -1.25 1.39
N ARG A 43 -32.19 -0.01 1.60
CA ARG A 43 -31.13 0.28 2.59
C ARG A 43 -31.57 -0.01 4.01
N ASP A 44 -32.82 0.31 4.35
CA ASP A 44 -33.38 0.01 5.67
C ASP A 44 -33.56 -1.50 5.87
N LEU A 45 -33.94 -2.22 4.82
CA LEU A 45 -34.05 -3.68 4.84
C LEU A 45 -32.68 -4.35 5.07
N ILE A 46 -31.62 -3.90 4.39
CA ILE A 46 -30.24 -4.43 4.56
C ILE A 46 -29.70 -4.20 5.98
N ARG A 47 -30.21 -3.19 6.69
CA ARG A 47 -29.83 -2.91 8.10
C ARG A 47 -30.53 -3.82 9.09
N GLN A 48 -31.63 -4.46 8.70
CA GLN A 48 -32.40 -5.35 9.56
C GLN A 48 -31.80 -6.78 9.53
N PRO A 49 -32.01 -7.57 10.59
CA PRO A 49 -31.53 -8.95 10.67
C PRO A 49 -32.38 -9.94 9.82
N LEU A 50 -32.92 -9.50 8.68
CA LEU A 50 -33.70 -10.33 7.77
C LEU A 50 -32.79 -10.85 6.66
N GLU A 51 -32.19 -12.02 6.86
CA GLU A 51 -31.16 -12.58 5.96
C GLU A 51 -31.68 -12.80 4.54
N GLU A 52 -32.80 -13.51 4.36
CA GLU A 52 -33.34 -13.84 3.03
C GLU A 52 -33.68 -12.59 2.21
N ALA A 53 -34.31 -11.61 2.86
CA ALA A 53 -34.69 -10.37 2.21
C ALA A 53 -33.47 -9.53 1.82
N THR A 54 -32.45 -9.51 2.68
CA THR A 54 -31.17 -8.84 2.41
C THR A 54 -30.46 -9.48 1.22
N VAL A 55 -30.43 -10.81 1.15
CA VAL A 55 -29.84 -11.55 0.02
C VAL A 55 -30.57 -11.25 -1.28
N ALA A 56 -31.90 -11.24 -1.27
CA ALA A 56 -32.70 -10.92 -2.46
C ALA A 56 -32.41 -9.50 -2.99
N VAL A 57 -32.32 -8.51 -2.10
CA VAL A 57 -31.95 -7.14 -2.48
C VAL A 57 -30.55 -7.08 -3.08
N TRP A 58 -29.56 -7.70 -2.44
CA TRP A 58 -28.19 -7.72 -2.95
C TRP A 58 -28.08 -8.43 -4.30
N ARG A 59 -28.75 -9.57 -4.48
CA ARG A 59 -28.75 -10.31 -5.74
C ARG A 59 -29.26 -9.46 -6.90
N GLU A 60 -30.39 -8.78 -6.71
CA GLU A 60 -30.98 -7.91 -7.74
C GLU A 60 -30.07 -6.73 -8.07
N VAL A 61 -29.58 -6.03 -7.04
CA VAL A 61 -28.71 -4.85 -7.25
C VAL A 61 -27.40 -5.24 -7.91
N VAL A 62 -26.76 -6.34 -7.48
CA VAL A 62 -25.50 -6.83 -8.07
C VAL A 62 -25.73 -7.32 -9.49
N GLY A 63 -26.79 -8.09 -9.74
CA GLY A 63 -27.14 -8.56 -11.07
C GLY A 63 -27.42 -7.40 -12.03
N ALA A 64 -28.12 -6.36 -11.59
CA ALA A 64 -28.35 -5.16 -12.38
C ALA A 64 -27.06 -4.36 -12.61
N ALA A 65 -26.20 -4.24 -11.61
CA ALA A 65 -24.92 -3.53 -11.70
C ALA A 65 -23.90 -4.22 -12.63
N GLN A 66 -23.91 -5.56 -12.69
CA GLN A 66 -23.07 -6.34 -13.60
C GLN A 66 -23.57 -6.29 -15.05
N LYS A 67 -24.89 -6.23 -15.26
CA LYS A 67 -25.51 -6.08 -16.60
C LYS A 67 -25.43 -4.66 -17.16
N GLU A 68 -25.11 -3.68 -16.32
CA GLU A 68 -25.00 -2.28 -16.73
C GLU A 68 -23.78 -2.08 -17.64
N ALA A 69 -24.05 -1.76 -18.92
CA ALA A 69 -23.04 -1.43 -19.92
C ALA A 69 -22.25 -0.15 -19.54
N GLU A 70 -21.15 0.10 -20.25
CA GLU A 70 -20.31 1.29 -20.01
C GLU A 70 -21.14 2.59 -20.06
N GLY A 71 -21.14 3.32 -18.94
CA GLY A 71 -22.02 4.45 -18.70
C GLY A 71 -21.92 4.91 -17.24
N PRO A 72 -22.75 5.86 -16.79
CA PRO A 72 -22.65 6.47 -15.46
C PRO A 72 -22.88 5.51 -14.27
N GLY A 73 -23.11 4.22 -14.54
CA GLY A 73 -23.00 3.18 -13.51
C GLY A 73 -24.03 3.33 -12.39
N ARG A 74 -25.28 3.70 -12.68
CA ARG A 74 -26.27 4.03 -11.63
C ARG A 74 -26.52 2.86 -10.68
N TRP A 75 -26.48 1.63 -11.17
CA TRP A 75 -26.64 0.44 -10.34
C TRP A 75 -25.37 0.14 -9.54
N LYS A 76 -24.19 0.40 -10.11
CA LYS A 76 -22.91 0.33 -9.40
C LYS A 76 -22.83 1.36 -8.26
N LEU A 77 -23.29 2.58 -8.50
CA LEU A 77 -23.38 3.65 -7.49
C LEU A 77 -24.40 3.30 -6.40
N LEU A 78 -25.55 2.74 -6.77
CA LEU A 78 -26.55 2.26 -5.81
C LEU A 78 -25.97 1.14 -4.94
N ALA A 79 -25.30 0.14 -5.54
CA ALA A 79 -24.64 -0.94 -4.80
C ALA A 79 -23.64 -0.39 -3.78
N LEU A 80 -22.79 0.57 -4.20
CA LEU A 80 -21.82 1.22 -3.33
C LEU A 80 -22.52 2.00 -2.20
N TRP A 81 -23.60 2.72 -2.51
CA TRP A 81 -24.39 3.47 -1.52
C TRP A 81 -25.01 2.57 -0.45
N LEU A 82 -25.54 1.41 -0.86
CA LEU A 82 -26.06 0.39 0.04
C LEU A 82 -24.95 -0.21 0.93
N ALA A 83 -23.71 -0.30 0.42
CA ALA A 83 -22.56 -0.80 1.18
C ALA A 83 -21.98 0.24 2.17
N LEU A 84 -22.17 1.55 1.94
CA LEU A 84 -21.56 2.61 2.75
C LEU A 84 -21.67 2.44 4.27
N PRO A 85 -22.83 2.06 4.86
CA PRO A 85 -22.93 1.88 6.31
C PRO A 85 -21.92 0.87 6.87
N ARG A 86 -21.55 -0.15 6.07
CA ARG A 86 -20.54 -1.15 6.44
C ARG A 86 -19.12 -0.69 6.15
N LEU A 87 -18.92 0.17 5.15
CA LEU A 87 -17.58 0.63 4.72
C LEU A 87 -17.04 1.80 5.54
N ARG A 88 -17.90 2.65 6.12
CA ARG A 88 -17.49 3.85 6.86
C ARG A 88 -16.56 3.56 8.03
N GLY A 89 -16.90 2.56 8.86
CA GLY A 89 -16.08 2.16 10.00
C GLY A 89 -14.68 1.71 9.57
N PRO A 90 -14.57 0.74 8.65
CA PRO A 90 -13.31 0.35 8.05
C PRO A 90 -12.51 1.51 7.44
N VAL A 91 -13.13 2.38 6.64
CA VAL A 91 -12.42 3.53 6.05
C VAL A 91 -11.87 4.47 7.12
N ALA A 92 -12.69 4.86 8.10
CA ALA A 92 -12.25 5.70 9.21
C ALA A 92 -11.13 5.04 10.04
N PHE A 93 -11.19 3.72 10.22
CA PHE A 93 -10.13 2.97 10.86
C PHE A 93 -8.85 2.98 10.02
N ALA A 94 -8.93 2.82 8.70
CA ALA A 94 -7.79 2.89 7.79
C ALA A 94 -7.05 4.22 7.92
N VAL A 95 -7.80 5.32 7.78
CA VAL A 95 -7.29 6.69 7.87
C VAL A 95 -6.52 6.89 9.17
N ARG A 96 -7.08 6.44 10.30
CA ARG A 96 -6.44 6.57 11.61
C ARG A 96 -5.25 5.63 11.81
N ARG A 97 -5.33 4.39 11.31
CA ARG A 97 -4.33 3.35 11.58
C ARG A 97 -3.12 3.43 10.66
N PHE A 98 -3.32 3.86 9.42
CA PHE A 98 -2.31 3.93 8.37
C PHE A 98 -1.95 5.37 7.97
N PHE A 99 -2.55 6.38 8.62
CA PHE A 99 -2.33 7.81 8.35
C PHE A 99 -2.60 8.22 6.89
N LEU A 100 -3.63 7.62 6.28
CA LEU A 100 -4.02 7.91 4.90
C LEU A 100 -4.79 9.22 4.82
N ASP A 101 -4.73 9.89 3.66
CA ASP A 101 -5.71 10.92 3.34
C ASP A 101 -7.12 10.31 3.24
N ALA A 102 -8.12 11.04 3.72
CA ALA A 102 -9.49 10.55 3.76
C ALA A 102 -10.08 10.36 2.36
N ALA A 103 -9.76 11.24 1.40
CA ALA A 103 -10.21 11.11 0.03
C ALA A 103 -9.56 9.91 -0.67
N ASP A 104 -8.27 9.66 -0.41
CA ASP A 104 -7.57 8.49 -0.95
C ASP A 104 -8.16 7.19 -0.40
N ALA A 105 -8.41 7.13 0.91
CA ALA A 105 -9.00 5.95 1.54
C ALA A 105 -10.43 5.68 1.05
N GLU A 106 -11.26 6.71 0.87
CA GLU A 106 -12.60 6.58 0.28
C GLU A 106 -12.55 6.14 -1.18
N SER A 107 -11.63 6.71 -1.98
CA SER A 107 -11.46 6.37 -3.39
C SER A 107 -10.98 4.93 -3.58
N GLU A 108 -10.01 4.50 -2.78
CA GLU A 108 -9.53 3.12 -2.78
C GLU A 108 -10.64 2.15 -2.35
N ALA A 109 -11.41 2.47 -1.31
CA ALA A 109 -12.53 1.63 -0.89
C ALA A 109 -13.61 1.54 -1.98
N ALA A 110 -13.92 2.64 -2.67
CA ALA A 110 -14.86 2.64 -3.78
C ALA A 110 -14.34 1.78 -4.96
N ALA A 111 -13.07 1.95 -5.34
CA ALA A 111 -12.45 1.16 -6.40
C ALA A 111 -12.43 -0.34 -6.05
N ALA A 112 -11.99 -0.69 -4.84
CA ALA A 112 -11.96 -2.06 -4.36
C ALA A 112 -13.37 -2.70 -4.32
N PHE A 113 -14.40 -1.92 -3.95
CA PHE A 113 -15.77 -2.38 -3.98
C PHE A 113 -16.27 -2.65 -5.40
N LEU A 114 -16.01 -1.74 -6.34
CA LEU A 114 -16.44 -1.89 -7.73
C LEU A 114 -15.75 -3.07 -8.43
N ASP A 115 -14.48 -3.30 -8.13
CA ASP A 115 -13.76 -4.48 -8.61
C ASP A 115 -14.32 -5.78 -8.01
N ALA A 116 -14.64 -5.79 -6.70
CA ALA A 116 -15.27 -6.93 -6.06
C ALA A 116 -16.67 -7.19 -6.63
N LEU A 117 -17.43 -6.15 -6.92
CA LEU A 117 -18.76 -6.20 -7.54
C LEU A 117 -18.71 -6.84 -8.93
N ALA A 118 -17.70 -6.50 -9.73
CA ALA A 118 -17.52 -7.09 -11.07
C ALA A 118 -17.22 -8.59 -11.04
N ALA A 119 -16.59 -9.09 -9.96
CA ALA A 119 -16.20 -10.48 -9.80
C ALA A 119 -17.15 -11.30 -8.90
N ALA A 120 -18.19 -10.68 -8.34
CA ALA A 120 -19.06 -11.33 -7.37
C ALA A 120 -19.99 -12.36 -8.01
N ASP A 121 -20.24 -13.45 -7.28
CA ASP A 121 -21.26 -14.44 -7.62
C ASP A 121 -22.64 -13.98 -7.08
N PRO A 122 -23.62 -13.67 -7.94
CA PRO A 122 -24.96 -13.25 -7.51
C PRO A 122 -25.70 -14.30 -6.68
N GLU A 123 -25.31 -15.57 -6.76
CA GLU A 123 -25.95 -16.66 -6.02
C GLU A 123 -25.35 -16.91 -4.64
N ASP A 124 -24.26 -16.21 -4.25
CA ASP A 124 -23.67 -16.34 -2.92
C ASP A 124 -24.66 -15.84 -1.84
N PRO A 125 -25.07 -16.69 -0.87
CA PRO A 125 -25.91 -16.27 0.25
C PRO A 125 -25.27 -15.19 1.13
N ARG A 126 -23.97 -14.97 1.02
CA ARG A 126 -23.20 -13.95 1.76
C ARG A 126 -22.79 -12.77 0.88
N LEU A 127 -23.38 -12.60 -0.29
CA LEU A 127 -22.98 -11.60 -1.30
C LEU A 127 -22.66 -10.21 -0.70
N GLY A 128 -23.59 -9.66 0.10
CA GLY A 128 -23.40 -8.34 0.72
C GLY A 128 -22.22 -8.26 1.71
N SER A 129 -22.01 -9.30 2.53
CA SER A 129 -20.86 -9.34 3.45
C SER A 129 -19.56 -9.68 2.73
N ALA A 130 -19.58 -10.61 1.77
CA ALA A 130 -18.42 -10.98 0.96
C ALA A 130 -17.86 -9.79 0.16
N LEU A 131 -18.74 -8.93 -0.38
CA LEU A 131 -18.34 -7.68 -1.04
C LEU A 131 -17.64 -6.73 -0.06
N ALA A 132 -18.24 -6.50 1.12
CA ALA A 132 -17.66 -5.64 2.15
C ALA A 132 -16.32 -6.17 2.66
N ASP A 133 -16.22 -7.47 2.94
CA ASP A 133 -15.00 -8.13 3.42
C ASP A 133 -13.88 -8.06 2.39
N THR A 134 -14.20 -8.25 1.10
CA THR A 134 -13.23 -8.15 0.01
C THR A 134 -12.73 -6.71 -0.15
N THR A 135 -13.65 -5.75 -0.07
CA THR A 135 -13.31 -4.31 -0.08
C THR A 135 -12.38 -3.95 1.08
N CYS A 136 -12.72 -4.38 2.30
CA CYS A 136 -11.91 -4.09 3.49
C CYS A 136 -10.52 -4.73 3.42
N ARG A 137 -10.41 -5.97 2.92
CA ARG A 137 -9.11 -6.63 2.72
C ARG A 137 -8.21 -5.86 1.75
N ARG A 138 -8.77 -5.35 0.65
CA ARG A 138 -8.02 -4.51 -0.31
C ARG A 138 -7.60 -3.20 0.31
N LEU A 139 -8.50 -2.51 1.02
CA LEU A 139 -8.17 -1.28 1.73
C LEU A 139 -7.04 -1.47 2.76
N TRP A 140 -7.02 -2.61 3.48
CA TRP A 140 -5.92 -2.94 4.41
C TRP A 140 -4.62 -3.20 3.69
N ALA A 141 -4.66 -3.90 2.55
CA ALA A 141 -3.48 -4.13 1.73
C ALA A 141 -2.91 -2.81 1.18
N TYR A 142 -3.78 -1.89 0.78
CA TYR A 142 -3.40 -0.54 0.37
C TYR A 142 -2.71 0.21 1.52
N GLY A 143 -3.37 0.37 2.67
CA GLY A 143 -2.79 1.09 3.81
C GLY A 143 -1.48 0.47 4.34
N ALA A 144 -1.37 -0.85 4.32
CA ALA A 144 -0.13 -1.54 4.69
C ALA A 144 1.03 -1.29 3.71
N ARG A 145 0.75 -1.06 2.43
CA ARG A 145 1.77 -0.67 1.43
C ARG A 145 2.22 0.77 1.64
N THR A 146 1.30 1.69 1.89
CA THR A 146 1.63 3.11 2.13
C THR A 146 2.53 3.28 3.36
N LEU A 147 2.34 2.50 4.44
CA LEU A 147 3.26 2.52 5.59
C LEU A 147 4.68 2.02 5.28
N ARG A 148 4.86 1.19 4.25
CA ARG A 148 6.20 0.73 3.83
C ARG A 148 6.93 1.82 3.06
N GLU A 149 6.20 2.74 2.46
CA GLU A 149 6.74 3.90 1.77
C GLU A 149 7.00 4.99 2.81
N VAL A 150 8.21 5.01 3.38
CA VAL A 150 8.63 6.13 4.24
C VAL A 150 8.96 7.31 3.33
N PRO A 151 8.18 8.41 3.34
CA PRO A 151 8.58 9.62 2.64
C PRO A 151 9.86 10.12 3.30
N VAL A 152 10.96 10.09 2.56
CA VAL A 152 12.20 10.71 2.99
C VAL A 152 12.00 12.22 2.85
N VAL A 153 11.56 12.84 3.95
CA VAL A 153 11.16 14.26 4.04
C VAL A 153 12.28 15.19 3.56
N ASP A 154 13.53 14.73 3.61
CA ASP A 154 14.63 15.52 3.08
C ASP A 154 15.76 14.61 2.56
N VAL A 155 15.66 14.25 1.29
CA VAL A 155 16.71 13.50 0.60
C VAL A 155 18.01 14.30 0.63
N ALA A 156 17.94 15.63 0.59
CA ALA A 156 19.10 16.50 0.64
C ALA A 156 19.71 16.55 2.04
N ALA A 157 18.93 16.61 3.12
CA ALA A 157 19.46 16.54 4.49
C ALA A 157 19.94 15.14 4.87
N ILE A 158 19.33 14.06 4.36
CA ILE A 158 19.87 12.71 4.55
C ILE A 158 21.15 12.52 3.73
N ALA A 159 21.21 13.03 2.50
CA ALA A 159 22.43 13.04 1.71
C ALA A 159 23.51 13.85 2.42
N ALA A 160 23.19 15.07 2.86
CA ALA A 160 24.09 15.95 3.60
C ALA A 160 24.53 15.35 4.93
N ALA A 161 23.65 14.70 5.70
CA ALA A 161 24.02 14.01 6.93
C ALA A 161 24.86 12.76 6.69
N ARG A 162 24.71 12.09 5.53
CA ARG A 162 25.56 10.96 5.13
C ARG A 162 26.91 11.40 4.57
N THR A 163 26.99 12.58 3.96
CA THR A 163 28.24 13.19 3.49
C THR A 163 28.89 14.08 4.54
N ALA A 164 28.21 14.40 5.64
CA ALA A 164 28.75 15.18 6.75
C ALA A 164 29.90 14.39 7.39
N GLY A 165 31.13 14.89 7.18
CA GLY A 165 32.35 14.25 7.67
C GLY A 165 33.05 13.34 6.65
N LEU A 166 32.53 13.20 5.42
CA LEU A 166 33.32 12.66 4.32
C LEU A 166 34.25 13.77 3.79
N PRO A 167 35.54 13.49 3.57
CA PRO A 167 36.45 14.44 2.95
C PRO A 167 35.94 14.81 1.56
N THR A 168 36.04 16.08 1.19
CA THR A 168 35.75 16.55 -0.17
C THR A 168 36.73 15.89 -1.14
N GLU A 169 36.39 15.75 -2.41
CA GLU A 169 37.29 15.15 -3.42
C GLU A 169 38.65 15.89 -3.50
N GLU A 170 38.68 17.16 -3.10
CA GLU A 170 39.88 18.01 -2.96
C GLU A 170 40.69 17.76 -1.67
N ASP A 171 40.10 17.16 -0.64
CA ASP A 171 40.74 16.84 0.65
C ASP A 171 41.32 15.42 0.69
N LEU A 172 41.13 14.64 -0.38
CA LEU A 172 41.71 13.31 -0.50
C LEU A 172 43.23 13.47 -0.75
N PRO A 173 44.10 12.88 0.09
CA PRO A 173 45.53 12.99 -0.10
C PRO A 173 45.91 12.39 -1.45
N ASP A 174 46.55 13.20 -2.29
CA ASP A 174 47.15 12.75 -3.54
C ASP A 174 48.12 11.60 -3.21
N GLU A 175 47.89 10.46 -3.86
CA GLU A 175 48.82 9.34 -3.98
C GLU A 175 48.95 8.31 -2.82
N THR A 176 48.23 8.40 -1.70
CA THR A 176 48.32 7.38 -0.60
C THR A 176 47.01 6.64 -0.26
N GLY A 177 46.01 6.70 -1.14
CA GLY A 177 44.70 6.07 -0.92
C GLY A 177 44.65 4.55 -1.17
N TRP A 178 43.62 3.89 -0.65
CA TRP A 178 43.23 2.53 -1.02
C TRP A 178 42.01 2.57 -1.93
N ASN A 179 42.00 1.77 -3.00
CA ASN A 179 40.81 1.55 -3.80
C ASN A 179 40.04 0.34 -3.25
N LEU A 180 38.78 0.57 -2.91
CA LEU A 180 37.81 -0.47 -2.62
C LEU A 180 37.02 -0.80 -3.89
N TYR A 181 37.03 -2.08 -4.26
CA TYR A 181 36.23 -2.61 -5.35
C TYR A 181 35.24 -3.63 -4.80
N ILE A 182 33.96 -3.38 -5.07
CA ILE A 182 32.87 -4.28 -4.72
C ILE A 182 32.33 -4.87 -6.03
N ALA A 183 32.58 -6.17 -6.24
CA ALA A 183 31.97 -6.91 -7.33
C ALA A 183 30.58 -7.37 -6.88
N PRO A 184 29.48 -6.92 -7.52
CA PRO A 184 28.17 -7.52 -7.29
C PRO A 184 28.18 -8.99 -7.75
N PRO A 185 27.40 -9.88 -7.11
CA PRO A 185 27.29 -11.27 -7.53
C PRO A 185 26.65 -11.37 -8.90
N ASP A 186 27.11 -12.30 -9.75
CA ASP A 186 26.55 -12.54 -11.08
C ASP A 186 25.06 -12.88 -10.98
N ARG A 187 24.19 -11.98 -11.49
CA ARG A 187 22.75 -12.19 -11.58
C ARG A 187 22.32 -11.97 -13.04
N LYS A 188 21.44 -12.85 -13.54
CA LYS A 188 20.97 -12.83 -14.94
C LYS A 188 20.17 -11.58 -15.33
N ASP A 189 19.63 -10.84 -14.35
CA ASP A 189 18.61 -9.80 -14.57
C ASP A 189 18.99 -8.39 -14.07
N GLY A 190 20.27 -8.04 -13.87
CA GLY A 190 20.61 -6.77 -13.21
C GLY A 190 21.82 -6.03 -13.77
N LEU A 191 21.62 -4.73 -14.07
CA LEU A 191 22.67 -3.75 -14.29
C LEU A 191 23.70 -3.77 -13.14
N SER A 192 24.91 -4.24 -13.44
CA SER A 192 26.05 -4.27 -12.52
C SER A 192 26.95 -3.06 -12.78
N ALA A 193 26.74 -1.96 -12.07
CA ALA A 193 27.71 -0.87 -12.04
C ALA A 193 28.74 -1.15 -10.93
N SER A 194 30.02 -1.23 -11.30
CA SER A 194 31.09 -1.35 -10.31
C SER A 194 31.22 -0.06 -9.50
N LEU A 195 31.07 -0.15 -8.18
CA LEU A 195 31.30 0.99 -7.28
C LEU A 195 32.78 1.04 -6.90
N ARG A 196 33.39 2.21 -7.08
CA ARG A 196 34.77 2.50 -6.67
C ARG A 196 34.73 3.50 -5.52
N PHE A 197 35.31 3.14 -4.39
CA PHE A 197 35.52 4.07 -3.28
C PHE A 197 37.01 4.22 -3.01
N THR A 198 37.42 5.42 -2.62
CA THR A 198 38.77 5.68 -2.14
C THR A 198 38.72 5.79 -0.62
N LEU A 199 39.46 4.94 0.09
CA LEU A 199 39.56 4.96 1.55
C LEU A 199 40.90 5.58 1.95
N SER A 200 40.89 6.37 3.02
CA SER A 200 42.10 6.91 3.63
C SER A 200 42.92 5.81 4.32
N SER A 201 44.23 6.02 4.47
CA SER A 201 45.14 5.11 5.16
C SER A 201 44.71 4.84 6.62
N ALA A 202 44.22 5.87 7.31
CA ALA A 202 43.71 5.77 8.68
C ALA A 202 42.52 4.80 8.81
N ALA A 203 41.55 4.86 7.87
CA ALA A 203 40.40 3.96 7.88
C ALA A 203 40.78 2.49 7.63
N VAL A 204 41.83 2.24 6.84
CA VAL A 204 42.37 0.89 6.62
C VAL A 204 43.17 0.41 7.82
N GLU A 205 43.86 1.30 8.52
CA GLU A 205 44.59 0.99 9.75
C GLU A 205 43.64 0.57 10.87
N GLU A 206 42.47 1.21 11.00
CA GLU A 206 41.42 0.79 11.93
C GLU A 206 40.91 -0.64 11.65
N VAL A 207 40.71 -1.00 10.39
CA VAL A 207 40.33 -2.37 9.99
C VAL A 207 41.45 -3.37 10.31
N ARG A 208 42.72 -3.00 10.09
CA ARG A 208 43.88 -3.83 10.41
C ARG A 208 44.06 -4.01 11.92
N LEU A 209 43.87 -2.96 12.70
CA LEU A 209 43.91 -2.98 14.17
C LEU A 209 42.79 -3.85 14.74
N THR A 210 41.61 -3.83 14.12
CA THR A 210 40.49 -4.71 14.49
C THR A 210 40.84 -6.19 14.22
N ALA A 211 41.43 -6.50 13.06
CA ALA A 211 41.86 -7.87 12.73
C ALA A 211 43.07 -8.35 13.55
N LEU A 212 43.92 -7.43 14.02
CA LEU A 212 45.03 -7.71 14.92
C LEU A 212 44.51 -7.98 16.36
N ALA A 213 43.53 -7.19 16.82
CA ALA A 213 42.87 -7.38 18.11
C ALA A 213 42.14 -8.72 18.20
N ASP A 214 41.50 -9.18 17.11
CA ASP A 214 40.92 -10.53 17.00
C ASP A 214 41.99 -11.63 17.18
N ARG A 215 43.17 -11.45 16.57
CA ARG A 215 44.28 -12.41 16.70
C ARG A 215 44.94 -12.42 18.08
N MET A 216 44.90 -11.29 18.79
CA MET A 216 45.46 -11.14 20.13
C MET A 216 44.44 -11.38 21.25
N GLY A 217 43.19 -11.73 20.93
CA GLY A 217 42.14 -12.00 21.92
C GLY A 217 41.66 -10.75 22.68
N LEU A 218 41.97 -9.55 22.19
CA LEU A 218 41.62 -8.27 22.84
C LEU A 218 40.27 -7.70 22.37
N ARG A 219 39.41 -8.60 21.90
CA ARG A 219 38.16 -8.28 21.22
C ARG A 219 37.18 -7.50 22.10
N ASP A 220 37.16 -7.82 23.39
CA ASP A 220 36.21 -7.27 24.37
C ASP A 220 36.52 -5.81 24.74
N THR A 221 37.72 -5.31 24.41
CA THR A 221 38.13 -3.94 24.73
C THR A 221 37.82 -2.93 23.62
N VAL A 222 37.55 -3.40 22.38
CA VAL A 222 37.40 -2.54 21.19
C VAL A 222 35.93 -2.46 20.68
N PHE A 223 34.97 -3.06 21.37
CA PHE A 223 33.59 -3.12 20.89
C PHE A 223 32.78 -1.83 21.08
N ARG A 224 32.66 -1.03 20.01
CA ARG A 224 31.35 -0.52 19.53
C ARG A 224 31.43 0.06 18.10
N ALA A 225 31.71 -0.79 17.11
CA ALA A 225 31.26 -0.58 15.75
C ALA A 225 30.42 -1.80 15.31
N ARG A 226 29.16 -1.54 14.95
CA ARG A 226 28.11 -2.54 14.67
C ARG A 226 28.54 -3.60 13.66
N ARG A 227 28.35 -4.88 14.00
CA ARG A 227 28.26 -5.98 13.02
C ARG A 227 26.84 -6.00 12.41
N PRO A 228 26.66 -5.94 11.08
CA PRO A 228 25.46 -6.45 10.44
C PRO A 228 25.41 -7.97 10.60
N GLY A 229 24.22 -8.54 10.86
CA GLY A 229 24.02 -9.98 11.01
C GLY A 229 24.29 -10.78 9.74
N GLU A 230 24.38 -12.10 9.86
CA GLU A 230 24.58 -13.04 8.75
C GLU A 230 23.39 -13.00 7.76
N GLY A 231 23.54 -12.20 6.71
CA GLY A 231 22.64 -12.13 5.57
C GLY A 231 23.25 -12.79 4.34
N PRO A 232 22.45 -13.02 3.28
CA PRO A 232 22.96 -13.55 2.01
C PRO A 232 24.06 -12.64 1.45
N PRO A 233 25.14 -13.21 0.88
CA PRO A 233 26.30 -12.45 0.43
C PRO A 233 25.89 -11.49 -0.70
N ILE A 234 26.11 -10.19 -0.49
CA ILE A 234 25.74 -9.11 -1.42
C ILE A 234 26.87 -8.73 -2.40
N GLY A 235 28.06 -9.35 -2.27
CA GLY A 235 29.18 -9.13 -3.18
C GLY A 235 30.53 -9.53 -2.58
N THR A 236 31.58 -9.42 -3.40
CA THR A 236 32.97 -9.66 -2.97
C THR A 236 33.69 -8.33 -2.81
N LEU A 237 34.34 -8.16 -1.65
CA LEU A 237 35.10 -6.97 -1.30
C LEU A 237 36.58 -7.20 -1.57
N SER A 238 37.21 -6.33 -2.36
CA SER A 238 38.66 -6.32 -2.57
C SER A 238 39.24 -4.93 -2.29
N LEU A 239 40.32 -4.89 -1.51
CA LEU A 239 41.06 -3.67 -1.16
C LEU A 239 42.43 -3.72 -1.81
N ARG A 240 42.83 -2.66 -2.50
CA ARG A 240 44.16 -2.54 -3.10
C ARG A 240 44.75 -1.14 -2.95
N PRO A 241 46.09 -1.00 -2.85
CA PRO A 241 46.72 0.32 -2.87
C PRO A 241 46.44 1.04 -4.19
N VAL A 242 46.28 2.36 -4.15
CA VAL A 242 46.30 3.20 -5.36
C VAL A 242 47.69 3.05 -6.02
N GLY A 243 47.73 2.74 -7.33
CA GLY A 243 48.97 2.56 -8.10
C GLY A 243 49.48 1.12 -8.25
N ALA A 244 48.89 0.13 -7.57
CA ALA A 244 49.27 -1.28 -7.76
C ALA A 244 48.91 -1.78 -9.16
N ARG A 245 49.86 -2.43 -9.87
CA ARG A 245 49.63 -3.03 -11.20
C ARG A 245 48.55 -4.12 -11.13
N ARG A 246 47.69 -4.14 -12.17
CA ARG A 246 46.59 -5.11 -12.35
C ARG A 246 47.09 -6.54 -12.47
#